data_AF-X0KLH6-F1
#
_entry.id   AF-X0KLH6-F1
#
_cell.length_a   1.000
_cell.length_b   1.000
_cell.length_c   1.000
_cell.angle_alpha   90.00
_cell.angle_beta   90.00
_cell.angle_gamma   90.00
#
_symmetry.space_group_name_H-M   'P 1'
#
loop_
_entity.id
_entity.type
_entity.pdbx_description
1 polymer ?
#
loop_
_entity_poly.entity_id
_entity_poly.type
_entity_poly.pdbx_seq_one_letter_code
_entity_poly.pdbx_strand_id
1 'polypeptide(L)'
;MSVSAAGDQDQITVATNTRSDAQTDGDKVQPSADTLPTSSLSSGPPEPRPSRKQRRLRYHVFYLLVGFLSICLAGYVLSQAATNITDQFGISDVLFGVIILAIATTLPEKFVAVMSGHRGHPGILVANCVGSNVFLLALCVGIIMLGSRGTLDAGNVTIAELVVLWTSTLAVTLTVWFGGRFCRWIGALMLASYVVFIVLEFTIIHRVAD
;
A
#
# COMPACT_ATOMS: atom_id res chain seq x y z
N MET A 1 -19.29 67.82 -38.54
CA MET A 1 -20.11 67.32 -37.41
C MET A 1 -19.18 67.22 -36.21
N SER A 2 -19.03 68.27 -35.40
CA SER A 2 -19.83 68.62 -34.19
C SER A 2 -19.49 67.71 -32.99
N VAL A 3 -18.89 68.14 -31.84
CA VAL A 3 -19.20 69.24 -30.87
C VAL A 3 -20.48 68.93 -30.07
N SER A 4 -20.56 68.93 -28.72
CA SER A 4 -19.64 69.29 -27.58
C SER A 4 -19.48 68.10 -26.60
N ALA A 5 -18.70 68.05 -25.49
CA ALA A 5 -18.26 68.94 -24.38
C ALA A 5 -19.25 69.19 -23.20
N ALA A 6 -18.74 68.97 -21.97
CA ALA A 6 -19.10 69.60 -20.66
C ALA A 6 -20.37 69.20 -19.84
N GLY A 7 -20.28 69.46 -18.51
CA GLY A 7 -21.35 69.41 -17.48
C GLY A 7 -21.46 68.05 -16.75
N ASP A 8 -21.25 67.86 -15.44
CA ASP A 8 -21.14 68.71 -14.23
C ASP A 8 -22.45 69.32 -13.65
N GLN A 9 -22.58 69.17 -12.32
CA GLN A 9 -23.49 69.75 -11.31
C GLN A 9 -24.96 69.30 -11.16
N ASP A 10 -25.21 68.80 -9.94
CA ASP A 10 -26.28 69.14 -8.98
C ASP A 10 -27.67 69.58 -9.45
N GLN A 11 -28.69 68.96 -8.84
CA GLN A 11 -29.82 69.70 -8.26
C GLN A 11 -30.35 69.03 -6.98
N ILE A 12 -30.58 69.86 -5.98
CA ILE A 12 -31.11 69.55 -4.65
C ILE A 12 -32.65 69.58 -4.71
N THR A 13 -33.36 68.74 -3.96
CA THR A 13 -34.75 69.05 -3.55
C THR A 13 -35.07 68.42 -2.18
N VAL A 14 -35.77 69.19 -1.35
CA VAL A 14 -36.01 68.95 0.08
C VAL A 14 -37.51 68.72 0.36
N ALA A 15 -37.84 67.69 1.13
CA ALA A 15 -39.06 67.54 1.95
C ALA A 15 -38.80 66.39 2.95
N THR A 16 -38.76 66.52 4.28
CA THR A 16 -39.60 67.20 5.31
C THR A 16 -40.78 66.35 5.80
N ASN A 17 -40.67 65.90 7.06
CA ASN A 17 -41.69 65.23 7.90
C ASN A 17 -42.22 63.85 7.42
N THR A 18 -42.65 62.93 8.29
CA THR A 18 -43.36 63.15 9.56
C THR A 18 -43.03 62.10 10.64
N ARG A 19 -43.01 62.53 11.90
CA ARG A 19 -42.93 61.70 13.11
C ARG A 19 -44.33 61.22 13.49
N SER A 20 -44.50 59.94 13.82
CA SER A 20 -45.72 59.44 14.48
C SER A 20 -45.34 58.52 15.63
N ASP A 21 -46.06 58.66 16.74
CA ASP A 21 -45.67 58.18 18.06
C ASP A 21 -46.32 56.84 18.45
N ALA A 22 -45.79 56.23 19.53
CA ALA A 22 -46.45 55.26 20.43
C ALA A 22 -46.97 53.93 19.80
N GLN A 23 -47.07 52.79 20.50
CA GLN A 23 -47.42 52.61 21.90
C GLN A 23 -47.05 51.19 22.39
N THR A 24 -46.99 51.04 23.72
CA THR A 24 -46.73 49.82 24.49
C THR A 24 -47.84 48.76 24.36
N ASP A 25 -47.47 47.52 24.75
CA ASP A 25 -48.22 46.61 25.66
C ASP A 25 -48.75 45.29 25.05
N GLY A 26 -48.96 44.27 25.91
CA GLY A 26 -49.78 43.10 25.59
C GLY A 26 -49.09 41.75 25.37
N ASP A 27 -48.54 41.21 26.46
CA ASP A 27 -48.35 39.79 26.77
C ASP A 27 -49.23 38.76 25.99
N LYS A 28 -48.61 37.75 25.37
CA LYS A 28 -49.24 36.46 25.04
C LYS A 28 -48.26 35.28 25.14
N VAL A 29 -48.48 34.47 26.18
CA VAL A 29 -47.88 33.14 26.35
C VAL A 29 -48.35 32.16 25.27
N GLN A 30 -47.41 31.48 24.60
CA GLN A 30 -47.67 30.32 23.74
C GLN A 30 -46.67 29.20 24.09
N PRO A 31 -47.10 28.04 24.62
CA PRO A 31 -46.20 26.93 24.92
C PRO A 31 -45.96 26.09 23.66
N SER A 32 -44.98 26.48 22.85
CA SER A 32 -44.53 25.67 21.71
C SER A 32 -43.45 24.68 22.16
N ALA A 33 -43.69 23.39 21.90
CA ALA A 33 -42.71 22.33 22.08
C ALA A 33 -41.53 22.47 21.10
N ASP A 34 -40.51 21.62 21.31
CA ASP A 34 -39.42 21.33 20.38
C ASP A 34 -38.38 22.44 20.11
N THR A 35 -37.66 22.84 21.16
CA THR A 35 -36.30 23.41 21.05
C THR A 35 -35.23 22.34 21.28
N LEU A 36 -35.23 21.32 20.41
CA LEU A 36 -33.96 20.70 20.04
C LEU A 36 -33.13 21.78 19.34
N PRO A 37 -31.88 22.07 19.78
CA PRO A 37 -31.02 22.94 19.01
C PRO A 37 -30.72 22.22 17.69
N THR A 38 -31.36 22.68 16.61
CA THR A 38 -30.97 22.35 15.25
C THR A 38 -29.54 22.84 15.07
N SER A 39 -28.58 21.97 15.39
CA SER A 39 -27.16 22.25 15.26
C SER A 39 -26.95 22.65 13.82
N SER A 40 -26.69 23.93 13.61
CA SER A 40 -26.51 24.52 12.29
C SER A 40 -25.53 23.64 11.54
N LEU A 41 -26.01 23.04 10.45
CA LEU A 41 -25.15 22.47 9.44
C LEU A 41 -24.33 23.64 8.91
N SER A 42 -23.17 23.85 9.54
CA SER A 42 -22.17 24.80 9.13
C SER A 42 -21.60 24.29 7.82
N SER A 43 -22.35 24.53 6.76
CA SER A 43 -21.89 24.40 5.38
C SER A 43 -20.87 25.49 5.15
N GLY A 44 -19.68 25.29 5.71
CA GLY A 44 -18.48 25.98 5.26
C GLY A 44 -18.38 25.83 3.73
N PRO A 45 -17.82 26.82 3.03
CA PRO A 45 -17.73 26.79 1.58
C PRO A 45 -17.11 25.45 1.13
N PRO A 46 -17.69 24.78 0.11
CA PRO A 46 -17.26 23.44 -0.26
C PRO A 46 -15.78 23.44 -0.55
N GLU A 47 -15.01 22.62 0.19
CA GLU A 47 -13.57 22.54 -0.03
C GLU A 47 -13.29 22.27 -1.52
N PRO A 48 -12.30 22.96 -2.12
CA PRO A 48 -11.94 22.77 -3.52
C PRO A 48 -11.39 21.36 -3.71
N ARG A 49 -12.28 20.42 -4.04
CA ARG A 49 -11.96 19.02 -4.32
C ARG A 49 -10.81 18.99 -5.34
N PRO A 50 -9.68 18.32 -5.06
CA PRO A 50 -8.53 18.36 -5.94
C PRO A 50 -8.93 17.86 -7.32
N SER A 51 -8.79 18.73 -8.34
CA SER A 51 -9.20 18.39 -9.69
C SER A 51 -8.30 17.26 -10.20
N ARG A 52 -8.85 16.05 -10.23
CA ARG A 52 -8.15 14.84 -10.70
C ARG A 52 -7.95 14.96 -12.21
N LYS A 53 -6.91 15.70 -12.62
CA LYS A 53 -6.46 15.82 -14.01
C LYS A 53 -6.45 14.42 -14.62
N GLN A 54 -7.33 14.20 -15.59
CA GLN A 54 -7.41 12.93 -16.32
C GLN A 54 -6.14 12.76 -17.16
N ARG A 55 -5.06 12.29 -16.53
CA ARG A 55 -3.86 11.85 -17.24
C ARG A 55 -4.29 10.78 -18.23
N ARG A 56 -4.12 11.06 -19.53
CA ARG A 56 -4.59 10.23 -20.64
C ARG A 56 -4.21 8.76 -20.39
N LEU A 57 -5.11 7.82 -20.67
CA LEU A 57 -4.91 6.38 -20.46
C LEU A 57 -3.56 5.89 -21.06
N ARG A 58 -3.20 6.40 -22.25
CA ARG A 58 -1.91 6.16 -22.92
C ARG A 58 -0.68 6.44 -22.05
N TYR A 59 -0.72 7.43 -21.15
CA TYR A 59 0.39 7.74 -20.24
C TYR A 59 0.60 6.62 -19.21
N HIS A 60 -0.49 6.11 -18.62
CA HIS A 60 -0.41 4.98 -17.68
C HIS A 60 0.05 3.69 -18.37
N VAL A 61 -0.48 3.41 -19.58
CA VAL A 61 -0.06 2.25 -20.39
C VAL A 61 1.43 2.34 -20.75
N PHE A 62 1.92 3.52 -21.15
CA PHE A 62 3.34 3.73 -21.43
C PHE A 62 4.22 3.48 -20.19
N TYR A 63 3.85 4.02 -19.03
CA TYR A 63 4.60 3.79 -17.79
C TYR A 63 4.58 2.32 -17.34
N LEU A 64 3.46 1.61 -17.54
CA LEU A 64 3.38 0.17 -17.28
C LEU A 64 4.34 -0.60 -18.21
N LEU A 65 4.34 -0.29 -19.52
CA LEU A 65 5.22 -0.94 -20.49
C LEU A 65 6.70 -0.72 -20.18
N VAL A 66 7.08 0.52 -19.82
CA VAL A 66 8.46 0.87 -19.43
C VAL A 66 8.83 0.15 -18.13
N GLY A 67 7.96 0.15 -17.11
CA GLY A 67 8.21 -0.55 -15.85
C GLY A 67 8.37 -2.06 -16.05
N PHE A 68 7.52 -2.69 -16.86
CA PHE A 68 7.62 -4.11 -17.21
C PHE A 68 8.95 -4.41 -17.92
N LEU A 69 9.33 -3.63 -18.92
CA LEU A 69 10.59 -3.82 -19.64
C LEU A 69 11.81 -3.60 -18.73
N SER A 70 11.76 -2.62 -17.82
CA SER A 70 12.79 -2.41 -16.80
C SER A 70 12.91 -3.59 -15.84
N ILE A 71 11.81 -4.23 -15.43
CA ILE A 71 11.82 -5.42 -14.58
C ILE A 71 12.43 -6.61 -15.31
N CYS A 72 12.05 -6.85 -16.57
CA CYS A 72 12.66 -7.91 -17.40
C CYS A 72 14.17 -7.71 -17.57
N LEU A 73 14.61 -6.48 -17.85
CA LEU A 73 16.03 -6.16 -17.99
C LEU A 73 16.78 -6.30 -16.66
N ALA A 74 16.18 -5.85 -15.55
CA ALA A 74 16.76 -6.00 -14.22
C ALA A 74 16.93 -7.49 -13.84
N GLY A 75 15.94 -8.34 -14.13
CA GLY A 75 16.03 -9.79 -13.92
C GLY A 75 17.16 -10.44 -14.72
N TYR A 76 17.30 -10.08 -16.01
CA TYR A 76 18.39 -10.56 -16.85
C TYR A 76 19.78 -10.13 -16.32
N VAL A 77 19.95 -8.84 -16.00
CA VAL A 77 21.22 -8.31 -15.46
C VAL A 77 21.54 -8.93 -14.10
N LEU A 78 20.55 -9.11 -13.23
CA LEU A 78 20.72 -9.72 -11.91
C LEU A 78 21.13 -11.20 -12.03
N SER A 79 20.55 -11.95 -12.97
CA SER A 79 20.95 -13.34 -13.25
C SER A 79 22.39 -13.42 -13.77
N GLN A 80 22.78 -12.55 -14.71
CA GLN A 80 24.15 -12.54 -15.23
C GLN A 80 25.17 -12.12 -14.17
N ALA A 81 24.81 -11.16 -13.30
CA ALA A 81 25.64 -10.76 -12.18
C ALA A 81 25.79 -11.89 -11.15
N ALA A 82 24.73 -12.68 -10.90
CA ALA A 82 24.79 -13.83 -10.00
C ALA A 82 25.82 -14.87 -10.49
N THR A 83 25.75 -15.31 -11.75
CA THR A 83 26.73 -16.26 -12.33
C THR A 83 28.16 -15.72 -12.29
N ASN A 84 28.37 -14.45 -12.65
CA ASN A 84 29.69 -13.81 -12.60
C ASN A 84 30.27 -13.69 -11.17
N ILE A 85 29.43 -13.73 -10.14
CA ILE A 85 29.83 -13.73 -8.73
C ILE A 85 30.17 -15.18 -8.32
N THR A 86 29.32 -16.15 -8.63
CA THR A 86 29.58 -17.55 -8.26
C THR A 86 30.82 -18.14 -8.93
N ASP A 87 31.07 -17.81 -10.20
CA ASP A 87 32.31 -18.14 -10.92
C ASP A 87 33.58 -17.64 -10.19
N GLN A 88 33.53 -16.45 -9.57
CA GLN A 88 34.68 -15.87 -8.87
C GLN A 88 34.82 -16.33 -7.42
N PHE A 89 33.71 -16.72 -6.76
CA PHE A 89 33.73 -17.20 -5.38
C PHE A 89 33.82 -18.73 -5.27
N GLY A 90 33.69 -19.48 -6.37
CA GLY A 90 33.75 -20.95 -6.38
C GLY A 90 32.56 -21.62 -5.69
N ILE A 91 31.43 -20.92 -5.59
CA ILE A 91 30.20 -21.38 -4.94
C ILE A 91 29.22 -21.85 -6.02
N SER A 92 28.36 -22.83 -5.72
CA SER A 92 27.32 -23.27 -6.66
C SER A 92 26.36 -22.12 -7.06
N ASP A 93 26.22 -21.90 -8.37
CA ASP A 93 25.19 -21.03 -8.99
C ASP A 93 23.80 -21.21 -8.38
N VAL A 94 23.43 -22.48 -8.15
CA VAL A 94 22.11 -22.85 -7.61
C VAL A 94 21.94 -22.29 -6.20
N LEU A 95 22.95 -22.40 -5.35
CA LEU A 95 22.88 -21.93 -3.95
C LEU A 95 22.75 -20.41 -3.87
N PHE A 96 23.54 -19.68 -4.67
CA PHE A 96 23.45 -18.22 -4.73
C PHE A 96 22.11 -17.76 -5.31
N GLY A 97 21.60 -18.46 -6.32
CA GLY A 97 20.26 -18.26 -6.87
C GLY A 97 19.14 -18.48 -5.85
N VAL A 98 19.19 -19.58 -5.10
CA VAL A 98 18.17 -19.94 -4.09
C VAL A 98 18.18 -18.97 -2.91
N ILE A 99 19.34 -18.54 -2.42
CA ILE A 99 19.42 -17.68 -1.21
C ILE A 99 19.41 -16.19 -1.58
N ILE A 100 20.39 -15.71 -2.33
CA ILE A 100 20.61 -14.27 -2.55
C ILE A 100 19.56 -13.68 -3.49
N LEU A 101 19.20 -14.39 -4.57
CA LEU A 101 18.19 -13.93 -5.53
C LEU A 101 16.78 -13.91 -4.90
N ALA A 102 16.44 -14.92 -4.10
CA ALA A 102 15.17 -14.97 -3.37
C ALA A 102 15.06 -13.86 -2.31
N ILE A 103 16.14 -13.59 -1.56
CA ILE A 103 16.18 -12.46 -0.63
C ILE A 103 16.06 -11.14 -1.40
N ALA A 104 16.84 -10.92 -2.46
CA ALA A 104 16.85 -9.67 -3.23
C ALA A 104 15.48 -9.32 -3.83
N THR A 105 14.72 -10.32 -4.30
CA THR A 105 13.38 -10.12 -4.88
C THR A 105 12.30 -9.91 -3.81
N THR A 106 12.39 -10.57 -2.65
CA THR A 106 11.36 -10.46 -1.59
C THR A 106 11.57 -9.28 -0.63
N LEU A 107 12.81 -8.82 -0.41
CA LEU A 107 13.13 -7.72 0.51
C LEU A 107 12.29 -6.45 0.27
N PRO A 108 12.15 -5.94 -0.97
CA PRO A 108 11.35 -4.75 -1.25
C PRO A 108 9.87 -4.93 -0.88
N GLU A 109 9.30 -6.11 -1.16
CA GLU A 109 7.91 -6.43 -0.81
C GLU A 109 7.71 -6.47 0.71
N LYS A 110 8.64 -7.11 1.44
CA LYS A 110 8.57 -7.17 2.90
C LYS A 110 8.76 -5.80 3.54
N PHE A 111 9.61 -4.94 2.97
CA PHE A 111 9.75 -3.54 3.40
C PHE A 111 8.44 -2.76 3.25
N VAL A 112 7.76 -2.87 2.10
CA VAL A 112 6.44 -2.25 1.87
C VAL A 112 5.39 -2.84 2.83
N ALA A 113 5.41 -4.15 3.08
CA ALA A 113 4.53 -4.81 4.04
C ALA A 113 4.69 -4.21 5.45
N VAL A 114 5.93 -4.18 5.97
CA VAL A 114 6.26 -3.64 7.30
C VAL A 114 5.88 -2.16 7.40
N MET A 115 6.14 -1.37 6.36
CA MET A 115 5.75 0.05 6.31
C MET A 115 4.23 0.23 6.37
N SER A 116 3.45 -0.64 5.72
CA SER A 116 1.98 -0.62 5.78
C SER A 116 1.44 -1.02 7.16
N GLY A 117 2.03 -2.05 7.77
CA GLY A 117 1.73 -2.47 9.14
C GLY A 117 2.02 -1.37 10.17
N HIS A 118 3.18 -0.69 10.06
CA HIS A 118 3.55 0.42 10.93
C HIS A 118 2.60 1.63 10.80
N ARG A 119 2.02 1.86 9.62
CA ARG A 119 1.01 2.90 9.38
C ARG A 119 -0.39 2.53 9.89
N GLY A 120 -0.52 1.51 10.74
CA GLY A 120 -1.80 1.14 11.35
C GLY A 120 -2.76 0.39 10.42
N HIS A 121 -2.28 -0.19 9.32
CA HIS A 121 -3.10 -0.93 8.35
C HIS A 121 -2.79 -2.45 8.36
N PRO A 122 -3.03 -3.18 9.47
CA PRO A 122 -2.64 -4.58 9.60
C PRO A 122 -3.33 -5.52 8.59
N GLY A 123 -4.54 -5.18 8.14
CA GLY A 123 -5.22 -5.94 7.08
C GLY A 123 -4.45 -5.91 5.74
N ILE A 124 -3.85 -4.77 5.39
CA ILE A 124 -3.03 -4.62 4.17
C ILE A 124 -1.70 -5.36 4.33
N LEU A 125 -1.08 -5.31 5.52
CA LEU A 125 0.11 -6.10 5.87
C LEU A 125 -0.12 -7.61 5.64
N VAL A 126 -1.20 -8.17 6.19
CA VAL A 126 -1.51 -9.61 6.08
C VAL A 126 -1.86 -9.97 4.63
N ALA A 127 -2.68 -9.17 3.95
CA ALA A 127 -3.04 -9.39 2.56
C ALA A 127 -1.80 -9.38 1.64
N ASN A 128 -0.85 -8.47 1.86
CA ASN A 128 0.39 -8.44 1.10
C ASN A 128 1.29 -9.66 1.40
N CYS A 129 1.42 -10.02 2.68
CA CYS A 129 2.31 -11.12 3.09
C CYS A 129 1.87 -12.50 2.56
N VAL A 130 0.56 -12.80 2.65
CA VAL A 130 -0.01 -14.06 2.14
C VAL A 130 -0.19 -13.99 0.62
N GLY A 131 -0.70 -12.86 0.11
CA GLY A 131 -1.01 -12.66 -1.30
C GLY A 131 0.21 -12.73 -2.20
N SER A 132 1.34 -12.08 -1.85
CA SER A 132 2.53 -12.11 -2.70
C SER A 132 3.15 -13.51 -2.77
N ASN A 133 3.15 -14.27 -1.67
CA ASN A 133 3.65 -15.64 -1.67
C ASN A 133 2.78 -16.58 -2.54
N VAL A 134 1.45 -16.54 -2.38
CA VAL A 134 0.54 -17.36 -3.19
C VAL A 134 0.61 -16.98 -4.67
N PHE A 135 0.66 -15.68 -4.98
CA PHE A 135 0.79 -15.19 -6.35
C PHE A 135 2.12 -15.62 -6.98
N LEU A 136 3.25 -15.44 -6.28
CA LEU A 136 4.57 -15.80 -6.79
C LEU A 136 4.69 -17.31 -7.01
N LEU A 137 4.23 -18.14 -6.08
CA LEU A 137 4.21 -19.60 -6.25
C LEU A 137 3.34 -20.02 -7.44
N ALA A 138 2.09 -19.55 -7.52
CA ALA A 138 1.18 -19.92 -8.60
C ALA A 138 1.68 -19.46 -9.99
N LEU A 139 2.20 -18.23 -10.07
CA LEU A 139 2.71 -17.66 -11.32
C LEU A 139 4.02 -18.32 -11.74
N CYS A 140 4.96 -18.52 -10.81
CA CYS A 140 6.25 -19.14 -11.11
C CYS A 140 6.08 -20.61 -11.53
N VAL A 141 5.33 -21.41 -10.76
CA VAL A 141 5.03 -22.81 -11.12
C VAL A 141 4.27 -22.89 -12.44
N GLY A 142 3.30 -21.99 -12.69
CA GLY A 142 2.56 -21.94 -13.95
C GLY A 142 3.45 -21.66 -15.17
N ILE A 143 4.39 -20.71 -15.07
CA ILE A 143 5.34 -20.39 -16.13
C ILE A 143 6.33 -21.55 -16.34
N ILE A 144 6.88 -22.11 -15.25
CA ILE A 144 7.83 -23.23 -15.32
C ILE A 144 7.16 -24.45 -15.96
N MET A 145 5.92 -24.80 -15.57
CA MET A 145 5.14 -25.88 -16.20
C MET A 145 4.99 -25.70 -17.71
N LEU A 146 4.72 -24.48 -18.15
CA LEU A 146 4.55 -24.14 -19.56
C LEU A 146 5.86 -24.26 -20.35
N GLY A 147 6.99 -23.92 -19.73
CA GLY A 147 8.33 -24.04 -20.32
C GLY A 147 8.90 -25.47 -20.30
N SER A 148 8.70 -26.20 -19.21
CA SER A 148 9.27 -27.54 -18.96
C SER A 148 8.48 -28.68 -19.59
N ARG A 149 7.36 -28.39 -20.28
CA ARG A 149 6.45 -29.39 -20.86
C ARG A 149 5.94 -30.44 -19.85
N GLY A 150 5.83 -30.06 -18.58
CA GLY A 150 5.30 -30.90 -17.51
C GLY A 150 6.31 -31.85 -16.83
N THR A 151 7.55 -31.93 -17.30
CA THR A 151 8.62 -32.66 -16.56
C THR A 151 9.29 -31.71 -15.58
N LEU A 152 8.89 -31.80 -14.31
CA LEU A 152 9.70 -31.34 -13.18
C LEU A 152 10.35 -32.55 -12.54
N ASP A 153 11.66 -32.47 -12.30
CA ASP A 153 12.29 -33.38 -11.36
C ASP A 153 11.82 -33.03 -9.95
N ALA A 154 11.53 -34.06 -9.14
CA ALA A 154 11.04 -33.87 -7.79
C ALA A 154 12.23 -33.55 -6.88
N GLY A 155 12.56 -32.25 -6.79
CA GLY A 155 13.59 -31.74 -5.90
C GLY A 155 13.45 -32.33 -4.49
N ASN A 156 14.57 -32.70 -3.89
CA ASN A 156 14.61 -33.48 -2.64
C ASN A 156 14.24 -32.60 -1.43
N VAL A 157 12.94 -32.36 -1.25
CA VAL A 157 12.40 -31.57 -0.14
C VAL A 157 12.69 -32.28 1.16
N THR A 158 13.54 -31.67 1.97
CA THR A 158 13.97 -32.21 3.26
C THR A 158 12.83 -32.08 4.28
N ILE A 159 12.68 -33.07 5.16
CA ILE A 159 11.64 -33.10 6.20
C ILE A 159 11.66 -31.80 7.05
N ALA A 160 12.84 -31.23 7.28
CA ALA A 160 13.02 -29.95 7.97
C ALA A 160 12.33 -28.77 7.26
N GLU A 161 12.47 -28.67 5.93
CA GLU A 161 11.79 -27.63 5.13
C GLU A 161 10.28 -27.79 5.20
N LEU A 162 9.79 -29.03 5.12
CA LEU A 162 8.36 -29.33 5.24
C LEU A 162 7.83 -28.91 6.63
N VAL A 163 8.54 -29.25 7.71
CA VAL A 163 8.18 -28.82 9.07
C VAL A 163 8.18 -27.29 9.21
N VAL A 164 9.14 -26.58 8.60
CA VAL A 164 9.19 -25.11 8.63
C VAL A 164 8.04 -24.48 7.81
N LEU A 165 7.66 -25.06 6.67
CA LEU A 165 6.49 -24.63 5.88
C LEU A 165 5.17 -24.83 6.64
N TRP A 166 4.98 -25.98 7.30
CA TRP A 166 3.79 -26.25 8.10
C TRP A 166 3.71 -25.36 9.36
N THR A 167 4.82 -25.21 10.10
CA THR A 167 4.85 -24.36 11.30
C THR A 167 4.68 -22.88 10.98
N SER A 168 5.29 -22.37 9.90
CA SER A 168 5.08 -20.99 9.46
C SER A 168 3.64 -20.73 8.99
N THR A 169 3.03 -21.64 8.23
CA THR A 169 1.61 -21.56 7.82
C THR A 169 0.68 -21.56 9.05
N LEU A 170 0.94 -22.42 10.02
CA LEU A 170 0.18 -22.51 11.26
C LEU A 170 0.31 -21.21 12.09
N ALA A 171 1.53 -20.70 12.28
CA ALA A 171 1.76 -19.50 13.07
C ALA A 171 1.21 -18.21 12.40
N VAL A 172 1.17 -18.12 11.06
CA VAL A 172 0.44 -17.03 10.38
C VAL A 172 -1.06 -17.14 10.67
N THR A 173 -1.65 -18.34 10.53
CA THR A 173 -3.07 -18.58 10.81
C THR A 173 -3.43 -18.23 12.26
N LEU A 174 -2.62 -18.66 13.22
CA LEU A 174 -2.77 -18.32 14.64
C LEU A 174 -2.65 -16.80 14.89
N THR A 175 -1.74 -16.10 14.20
CA THR A 175 -1.59 -14.64 14.33
C THR A 175 -2.85 -13.89 13.90
N VAL A 176 -3.51 -14.35 12.83
CA VAL A 176 -4.78 -13.77 12.34
C VAL A 176 -5.93 -14.08 13.29
N TRP A 177 -5.99 -15.29 13.85
CA TRP A 177 -7.07 -15.72 14.76
C TRP A 177 -7.00 -15.06 16.15
N PHE A 178 -5.81 -14.97 16.76
CA PHE A 178 -5.63 -14.48 18.14
C PHE A 178 -5.50 -12.95 18.26
N GLY A 179 -5.97 -12.20 17.26
CA GLY A 179 -5.83 -10.74 17.07
C GLY A 179 -5.69 -9.91 18.36
N GLY A 180 -4.45 -9.70 18.81
CA GLY A 180 -4.17 -9.11 20.12
C GLY A 180 -2.68 -8.96 20.44
N ARG A 181 -2.38 -8.59 21.69
CA ARG A 181 -1.01 -8.25 22.18
C ARG A 181 0.08 -9.30 21.86
N PHE A 182 -0.29 -10.57 21.73
CA PHE A 182 0.62 -11.66 21.39
C PHE A 182 1.23 -11.56 19.98
N CYS A 183 0.63 -10.81 19.06
CA CYS A 183 1.09 -10.65 17.67
C CYS A 183 2.57 -10.22 17.56
N ARG A 184 3.07 -9.38 18.48
CA ARG A 184 4.49 -8.99 18.53
C ARG A 184 5.44 -10.13 18.93
N TRP A 185 4.99 -11.02 19.82
CA TRP A 185 5.78 -12.17 20.26
C TRP A 185 5.78 -13.30 19.22
N ILE A 186 4.64 -13.61 18.60
CA ILE A 186 4.59 -14.58 17.50
C ILE A 186 5.42 -14.08 16.30
N GLY A 187 5.33 -12.79 15.96
CA GLY A 187 6.16 -12.21 14.89
C GLY A 187 7.66 -12.29 15.17
N ALA A 188 8.10 -12.07 16.41
CA ALA A 188 9.49 -12.23 16.81
C ALA A 188 9.94 -13.70 16.79
N LEU A 189 9.09 -14.63 17.23
CA LEU A 189 9.35 -16.07 17.20
C LEU A 189 9.47 -16.58 15.77
N MET A 190 8.59 -16.13 14.87
CA MET A 190 8.66 -16.41 13.42
C MET A 190 9.97 -15.94 12.80
N LEU A 191 10.39 -14.71 13.09
CA LEU A 191 11.66 -14.17 12.60
C LEU A 191 12.86 -14.97 13.15
N ALA A 192 12.83 -15.32 14.45
CA ALA A 192 13.87 -16.15 15.06
C ALA A 192 13.92 -17.55 14.42
N SER A 193 12.78 -18.20 14.18
CA SER A 193 12.74 -19.50 13.50
C SER A 193 13.26 -19.43 12.06
N TYR A 194 13.02 -18.33 11.35
CA TYR A 194 13.54 -18.11 10.00
C TYR A 194 15.07 -17.94 9.99
N VAL A 195 15.62 -17.17 10.95
CA VAL A 195 17.09 -17.04 11.10
C VAL A 195 17.72 -18.37 11.49
N VAL A 196 17.12 -19.12 12.43
CA VAL A 196 17.59 -20.46 12.80
C VAL A 196 17.53 -21.42 11.61
N PHE A 197 16.49 -21.36 10.79
CA PHE A 197 16.37 -22.17 9.57
C PHE A 197 17.49 -21.86 8.57
N ILE A 198 17.75 -20.58 8.24
CA ILE A 198 18.86 -20.19 7.35
C ILE A 198 20.21 -20.66 7.91
N VAL A 199 20.47 -20.47 9.21
CA VAL A 199 21.73 -20.90 9.82
C VAL A 199 21.87 -22.43 9.78
N LEU A 200 20.79 -23.18 10.01
CA LEU A 200 20.79 -24.63 10.00
C LEU A 200 20.94 -25.19 8.58
N GLU A 201 20.25 -24.62 7.60
CA GLU A 201 20.38 -24.96 6.17
C GLU A 201 21.80 -24.67 5.68
N PHE A 202 22.31 -23.46 5.93
CA PHE A 202 23.69 -23.09 5.61
C PHE A 202 24.70 -24.02 6.28
N THR A 203 24.49 -24.39 7.56
CA THR A 203 25.38 -25.32 8.27
C THR A 203 25.33 -26.73 7.68
N ILE A 204 24.16 -27.23 7.30
CA ILE A 204 24.02 -28.54 6.63
C ILE A 204 24.70 -28.52 5.26
N ILE A 205 24.50 -27.45 4.47
CA ILE A 205 25.11 -27.30 3.14
C ILE A 205 26.63 -27.19 3.24
N HIS A 206 27.16 -26.45 4.21
CA HIS A 206 28.60 -26.37 4.45
C HIS A 206 29.17 -27.74 4.86
N ARG A 207 28.41 -28.53 5.63
CA ARG A 207 28.75 -29.92 6.02
C ARG A 207 28.57 -30.96 4.90
N VAL A 208 28.14 -30.55 3.71
CA VAL A 208 28.07 -31.37 2.49
C VAL A 208 29.20 -30.96 1.50
N ALA A 209 29.95 -29.91 1.81
CA ALA A 209 31.13 -29.47 1.06
C ALA A 209 32.46 -30.03 1.61
N ASP A 210 32.42 -30.76 2.73
CA ASP A 210 33.52 -31.54 3.34
C ASP A 210 33.28 -33.06 3.14
#